data_AF-A0A7X2SZ79-F1
#
_entry.id   AF-A0A7X2SZ79-F1
#
_cell.length_a   1.000
_cell.length_b   1.000
_cell.length_c   1.000
_cell.angle_alpha   90.00
_cell.angle_beta   90.00
_cell.angle_gamma   90.00
#
_symmetry.space_group_name_H-M   'P 1'
#
loop_
_entity.id
_entity.type
_entity.pdbx_description
1 polymer ?
#
loop_
_entity_poly.entity_id
_entity_poly.type
_entity_poly.pdbx_seq_one_letter_code
_entity_poly.pdbx_strand_id
1 'polypeptide(L)'
;VEYLLQAQINPQLAGHGGRVSLMEITDEGYAILQFGGGCNGCSMIDVTLKDGIEKELLAAFPELKGVRDITEHQRGEHSFY
;
A
#
# COMPACT_ATOMS: atom_id res chain seq x y z
N VAL A 1 1.71 -13.31 0.07
CA VAL A 1 1.45 -11.86 0.27
C VAL A 1 -0.04 -11.53 0.23
N GLU A 2 -0.78 -11.91 -0.83
CA GLU A 2 -2.24 -11.62 -0.96
C GLU A 2 -3.10 -12.03 0.24
N TYR A 3 -2.89 -13.24 0.76
CA TYR A 3 -3.66 -13.73 1.90
C TYR A 3 -3.50 -12.83 3.14
N LEU A 4 -2.29 -12.34 3.40
CA LEU A 4 -2.01 -11.44 4.52
C LEU A 4 -2.72 -10.09 4.34
N LEU A 5 -2.71 -9.56 3.12
CA LEU A 5 -3.44 -8.34 2.78
C LEU A 5 -4.95 -8.50 3.04
N GLN A 6 -5.54 -9.62 2.63
CA GLN A 6 -6.97 -9.84 2.80
C GLN A 6 -7.37 -10.18 4.25
N ALA A 7 -6.54 -10.93 4.98
CA ALA A 7 -6.87 -11.43 6.31
C ALA A 7 -6.49 -10.45 7.44
N GLN A 8 -5.43 -9.66 7.26
CA GLN A 8 -4.93 -8.73 8.30
C GLN A 8 -5.15 -7.27 7.91
N ILE A 9 -4.80 -6.90 6.68
CA ILE A 9 -4.77 -5.48 6.28
C ILE A 9 -6.16 -4.96 5.89
N ASN A 10 -6.90 -5.69 5.06
CA ASN A 10 -8.25 -5.33 4.61
C ASN A 10 -9.26 -5.13 5.74
N PRO A 11 -9.33 -5.95 6.80
CA PRO A 11 -10.24 -5.66 7.92
C PRO A 11 -9.85 -4.36 8.66
N GLN A 12 -8.56 -4.04 8.78
CA GLN A 12 -8.11 -2.77 9.38
C GLN A 12 -8.50 -1.59 8.49
N LEU A 13 -8.25 -1.69 7.18
CA LEU A 13 -8.61 -0.67 6.20
C LEU A 13 -10.13 -0.50 6.04
N ALA A 14 -10.91 -1.58 6.10
CA ALA A 14 -12.35 -1.55 5.92
C ALA A 14 -13.03 -0.70 7.00
N GLY A 15 -12.48 -0.68 8.22
CA GLY A 15 -12.93 0.23 9.29
C GLY A 15 -12.79 1.71 8.95
N HIS A 16 -11.86 2.04 8.04
CA HIS A 16 -11.60 3.38 7.51
C HIS A 16 -12.21 3.61 6.12
N GLY A 17 -12.99 2.65 5.60
CA GLY A 17 -13.56 2.71 4.25
C GLY A 17 -12.56 2.44 3.13
N GLY A 18 -11.38 1.93 3.45
CA GLY A 18 -10.34 1.52 2.51
C GLY A 18 -10.28 0.01 2.29
N ARG A 19 -9.54 -0.39 1.27
CA ARG A 19 -9.17 -1.76 0.90
C ARG A 19 -7.84 -1.70 0.16
N VAL A 20 -7.11 -2.81 0.17
CA VAL A 20 -5.86 -2.95 -0.57
C VAL A 20 -5.88 -4.26 -1.34
N SER A 21 -5.20 -4.29 -2.48
CA SER A 21 -5.03 -5.48 -3.31
C SER A 21 -3.60 -5.56 -3.83
N LEU A 22 -3.02 -6.76 -3.87
CA LEU A 22 -1.71 -6.96 -4.51
C LEU A 22 -1.91 -6.92 -6.01
N MET A 23 -1.11 -6.13 -6.71
CA MET A 23 -1.07 -6.10 -8.17
C MET A 23 0.04 -7.00 -8.69
N GLU A 24 1.26 -6.75 -8.23
CA GLU A 24 2.45 -7.49 -8.64
C GLU A 24 3.57 -7.30 -7.62
N ILE A 25 4.62 -8.10 -7.73
CA ILE A 25 5.85 -7.95 -6.96
C ILE A 25 6.97 -7.78 -7.97
N THR A 26 7.72 -6.69 -7.88
CA THR A 26 8.85 -6.42 -8.77
C THR A 26 10.04 -7.31 -8.40
N ASP A 27 10.88 -7.62 -9.39
CA ASP A 27 12.12 -8.40 -9.21
C ASP A 27 13.12 -7.72 -8.26
N GLU A 28 13.01 -6.40 -8.09
CA GLU A 28 13.78 -5.62 -7.13
C GLU A 28 13.38 -5.87 -5.66
N GLY A 29 12.27 -6.58 -5.44
CA GLY A 29 11.70 -6.89 -4.12
C GLY A 29 10.64 -5.90 -3.64
N TYR A 30 9.97 -5.15 -4.53
CA TYR A 30 8.90 -4.23 -4.11
C TYR A 30 7.53 -4.83 -4.37
N ALA A 31 6.66 -4.84 -3.36
CA ALA A 31 5.27 -5.22 -3.54
C ALA A 31 4.45 -4.03 -4.05
N ILE A 32 3.91 -4.14 -5.25
CA ILE A 32 3.00 -3.16 -5.84
C ILE A 32 1.59 -3.45 -5.35
N LEU A 33 1.06 -2.53 -4.55
CA LEU A 33 -0.28 -2.61 -4.00
C LEU A 33 -1.17 -1.56 -4.65
N GLN A 34 -2.43 -1.93 -4.89
CA GLN A 34 -3.48 -1.01 -5.24
C GLN A 34 -4.32 -0.73 -4.00
N PHE A 35 -4.23 0.49 -3.50
CA PHE A 35 -5.12 0.99 -2.47
C PHE A 35 -6.42 1.49 -3.12
N GLY A 36 -7.55 1.20 -2.51
CA GLY A 36 -8.85 1.64 -2.98
C GLY A 36 -9.77 1.93 -1.81
N GLY A 37 -10.56 2.99 -1.90
CA GLY A 37 -11.45 3.38 -0.79
C GLY A 37 -10.74 4.21 0.28
N GLY A 38 -11.49 5.16 0.85
CA GLY A 38 -10.97 6.23 1.69
C GLY A 38 -10.70 7.49 0.86
N CYS A 39 -11.67 8.41 0.85
CA CYS A 39 -11.68 9.76 0.28
C CYS A 39 -10.65 10.09 -0.83
N ASN A 40 -11.14 10.19 -2.07
CA ASN A 40 -10.53 10.81 -3.27
C ASN A 40 -10.07 12.29 -3.07
N GLY A 41 -9.37 12.66 -1.99
CA GLY A 41 -8.92 14.05 -1.81
C GLY A 41 -8.58 14.52 -0.39
N CYS A 42 -8.28 13.65 0.58
CA CYS A 42 -7.83 14.10 1.91
C CYS A 42 -6.40 13.61 2.22
N SER A 43 -5.43 14.26 1.56
CA SER A 43 -3.99 13.95 1.49
C SER A 43 -3.19 13.82 2.81
N MET A 44 -3.83 13.79 3.98
CA MET A 44 -3.17 13.68 5.29
C MET A 44 -3.44 12.36 6.01
N ILE A 45 -4.45 11.59 5.61
CA ILE A 45 -4.81 10.32 6.29
C ILE A 45 -4.07 9.11 5.67
N ASP A 46 -3.64 9.23 4.41
CA ASP A 46 -3.05 8.11 3.66
C ASP A 46 -1.66 7.68 4.15
N VAL A 47 -0.87 8.61 4.70
CA VAL A 47 0.55 8.34 5.03
C VAL A 47 0.69 7.40 6.25
N THR A 48 -0.17 7.55 7.27
CA THR A 48 -0.08 6.73 8.49
C THR A 48 -0.53 5.29 8.25
N LEU A 49 -1.54 5.06 7.42
CA LEU A 49 -1.94 3.70 7.06
C LEU A 49 -0.92 3.03 6.17
N LYS A 50 -0.37 3.73 5.18
CA LYS A 50 0.66 3.18 4.29
C LYS A 50 1.90 2.74 5.08
N ASP A 51 2.37 3.54 6.03
CA ASP A 51 3.52 3.21 6.88
C ASP A 51 3.27 1.96 7.74
N GLY A 52 2.07 1.82 8.31
CA GLY A 52 1.69 0.63 9.09
C GLY A 52 1.69 -0.65 8.25
N ILE A 53 1.14 -0.57 7.03
CA ILE A 53 1.06 -1.70 6.10
C ILE A 53 2.45 -2.07 5.60
N GLU A 54 3.30 -1.09 5.29
CA GLU A 54 4.70 -1.34 4.92
C GLU A 54 5.46 -2.07 6.03
N LYS A 55 5.33 -1.63 7.29
CA LYS A 55 5.96 -2.31 8.42
C LYS A 55 5.47 -3.74 8.62
N GLU A 56 4.16 -3.98 8.51
CA GLU A 56 3.59 -5.34 8.61
C GLU A 56 4.10 -6.25 7.48
N LEU A 57 4.16 -5.74 6.25
CA LEU A 57 4.69 -6.51 5.11
C LEU A 57 6.17 -6.81 5.24
N LEU A 58 6.99 -5.83 5.63
CA LEU A 58 8.43 -6.03 5.85
C LEU A 58 8.70 -6.99 7.01
N ALA A 59 7.87 -6.96 8.06
CA ALA A 59 7.97 -7.89 9.18
C ALA A 59 7.57 -9.33 8.79
N ALA A 60 6.55 -9.50 7.95
CA ALA A 60 6.09 -10.80 7.48
C ALA A 60 6.98 -11.37 6.36
N PHE A 61 7.52 -10.50 5.50
CA PHE A 61 8.30 -10.84 4.31
C PHE A 61 9.59 -10.01 4.27
N PRO A 62 10.67 -10.47 4.94
CA PRO A 62 11.95 -9.75 4.94
C PRO A 62 12.66 -9.76 3.58
N GLU A 63 12.17 -10.55 2.61
CA GLU A 63 12.60 -10.53 1.21
C GLU A 63 12.09 -9.30 0.44
N LEU A 64 11.04 -8.65 0.93
CA LEU A 64 10.54 -7.41 0.36
C LEU A 64 11.42 -6.24 0.84
N LYS A 65 11.80 -5.37 -0.08
CA LYS A 65 12.48 -4.09 0.22
C LYS A 65 11.51 -2.99 0.64
N GLY A 66 10.23 -3.13 0.32
CA GLY A 66 9.21 -2.15 0.67
C GLY A 66 7.94 -2.31 -0.14
N VAL A 67 7.04 -1.35 0.03
CA VAL A 67 5.71 -1.40 -0.57
C VAL A 67 5.45 -0.15 -1.38
N ARG A 68 4.98 -0.30 -2.62
CA ARG A 68 4.66 0.83 -3.50
C ARG A 68 3.19 0.80 -3.85
N ASP A 69 2.57 1.97 -3.86
CA ASP A 69 1.22 2.11 -4.38
C ASP A 69 1.23 2.35 -5.89
N ILE A 70 0.21 1.87 -6.59
CA ILE A 70 0.08 2.05 -8.04
C ILE A 70 -0.08 3.52 -8.47
N THR A 71 -0.59 4.42 -7.62
CA THR A 71 -0.67 5.86 -7.92
C THR A 71 0.69 6.54 -7.73
N GLU A 72 1.52 6.04 -6.81
CA GLU A 72 2.90 6.50 -6.66
C GLU A 72 3.83 5.97 -7.76
N HIS A 73 3.59 4.76 -8.28
CA HIS A 73 4.31 4.26 -9.46
C HIS A 73 4.00 5.08 -10.73
N GLN A 74 2.86 5.79 -10.76
CA GLN A 74 2.53 6.76 -11.80
C GLN A 74 3.10 8.16 -11.55
N ARG A 75 3.72 8.41 -10.39
CA ARG A 75 4.39 9.70 -10.08
C ARG A 75 5.81 9.79 -10.66
N GLY A 76 6.04 9.12 -11.79
CA GLY A 76 7.10 9.48 -12.72
C GLY A 76 6.68 10.73 -13.49
N GLU A 77 7.33 11.84 -13.18
CA GLU A 77 7.16 13.19 -13.74
C GLU A 77 6.06 14.07 -13.09
N HIS A 78 6.50 15.19 -12.51
CA HIS A 78 5.73 16.34 -12.05
C HIS A 78 5.00 16.24 -10.68
N SER A 79 5.75 16.46 -9.61
CA SER A 79 5.23 17.26 -8.49
C SER A 79 6.29 18.30 -8.12
N PHE A 80 6.38 19.33 -8.96
CA PHE A 80 6.92 20.62 -8.54
C PHE A 80 5.77 21.48 -8.01
N TYR A 81 6.07 22.16 -6.90
CA TYR A 81 5.29 23.14 -6.15
C TYR A 81 4.48 22.61 -4.96
#